data_AF-A0A970M438-F1
#
_entry.id   AF-A0A970M438-F1
#
_cell.length_a   1.000
_cell.length_b   1.000
_cell.length_c   1.000
_cell.angle_alpha   90.00
_cell.angle_beta   90.00
_cell.angle_gamma   90.00
#
_symmetry.space_group_name_H-M   'P 1'
#
loop_
_entity.id
_entity.type
_entity.pdbx_description
1 polymer ?
#
loop_
_entity_poly.entity_id
_entity_poly.type
_entity_poly.pdbx_seq_one_letter_code
_entity_poly.pdbx_strand_id
1 'polypeptide(L)'
;MISVFVAGSRKLGRLNDQVRERLENIIAGSYRVFVGDANGADKAIQSFLSEQKYEHVVVFCSGPKCRNNLGTWPMHNVDVPSGITGRAFYTYKDVEMAEGADYGLMLWDGKSSGTIKNVIELLKRHKKSLVYFSPKKTFISVTSLNELETLLANCSPDSLDVIKKKVGLKSQLNEIAQSSQSALNF
;
A
#
# COMPACT_ATOMS: atom_id res chain seq x y z
N MET A 1 10.66 -1.56 16.75
CA MET A 1 9.39 -2.25 16.48
C MET A 1 9.21 -2.26 14.97
N ILE A 2 8.92 -3.42 14.39
CA ILE A 2 8.70 -3.53 12.94
C ILE A 2 7.39 -2.81 12.57
N SER A 3 7.40 -2.04 11.48
CA SER A 3 6.25 -1.28 10.97
C SER A 3 5.81 -1.80 9.59
N VAL A 4 4.50 -1.95 9.39
CA VAL A 4 3.91 -2.52 8.18
C VAL A 4 2.95 -1.53 7.56
N PHE A 5 3.18 -1.16 6.31
CA PHE A 5 2.22 -0.41 5.52
C PHE A 5 1.16 -1.35 4.95
N VAL A 6 -0.06 -1.29 5.49
CA VAL A 6 -1.19 -2.11 5.02
C VAL A 6 -2.20 -1.25 4.28
N ALA A 7 -2.42 -1.54 3.00
CA ALA A 7 -3.37 -0.82 2.16
C ALA A 7 -3.95 -1.69 1.06
N GLY A 8 -4.92 -1.18 0.31
CA GLY A 8 -5.41 -1.91 -0.85
C GLY A 8 -6.45 -1.23 -1.72
N SER A 9 -6.97 -1.98 -2.68
CA SER A 9 -7.97 -1.51 -3.62
C SER A 9 -9.26 -1.09 -2.91
N ARG A 10 -9.80 0.06 -3.31
CA ARG A 10 -11.10 0.57 -2.81
C ARG A 10 -12.28 -0.38 -3.09
N LYS A 11 -12.13 -1.31 -4.02
CA LYS A 11 -13.13 -2.35 -4.34
C LYS A 11 -13.08 -3.57 -3.42
N LEU A 12 -12.00 -3.74 -2.65
CA LEU A 12 -11.83 -4.86 -1.72
C LEU A 12 -12.32 -4.47 -0.32
N GLY A 13 -13.63 -4.31 -0.16
CA GLY A 13 -14.25 -3.93 1.12
C GLY A 13 -14.48 -5.07 2.12
N ARG A 14 -13.97 -6.28 1.84
CA ARG A 14 -14.09 -7.46 2.70
C ARG A 14 -12.77 -8.22 2.69
N LEU A 15 -12.39 -8.75 3.86
CA LEU A 15 -11.18 -9.55 4.04
C LEU A 15 -11.58 -11.03 4.09
N ASN A 16 -10.95 -11.85 3.26
CA ASN A 16 -11.08 -13.31 3.35
C ASN A 16 -10.09 -13.88 4.38
N ASP A 17 -10.23 -15.18 4.65
CA ASP A 17 -9.48 -15.87 5.71
C ASP A 17 -7.98 -15.77 5.51
N GLN A 18 -7.48 -15.91 4.28
CA GLN A 18 -6.05 -15.77 3.97
C GLN A 18 -5.49 -14.38 4.33
N VAL A 19 -6.27 -13.32 4.08
CA VAL A 19 -5.85 -11.95 4.43
C VAL A 19 -5.95 -11.73 5.94
N ARG A 20 -7.01 -12.25 6.58
CA ARG A 20 -7.18 -12.20 8.04
C ARG A 20 -6.02 -12.89 8.75
N GLU A 21 -5.66 -14.10 8.31
CA GLU A 21 -4.51 -14.86 8.83
C GLU A 21 -3.20 -14.07 8.71
N ARG A 22 -2.99 -13.36 7.59
CA ARG A 22 -1.81 -12.47 7.47
C ARG A 22 -1.83 -11.28 8.41
N LEU A 23 -3.00 -10.70 8.69
CA LEU A 23 -3.15 -9.63 9.68
C LEU A 23 -2.99 -10.15 11.11
N GLU A 24 -3.47 -11.36 11.40
CA GLU A 24 -3.26 -12.04 12.69
C GLU A 24 -1.78 -12.27 12.96
N ASN A 25 -1.00 -12.65 11.95
CA ASN A 25 0.46 -12.75 12.09
C ASN A 25 1.13 -11.40 12.41
N ILE A 26 0.63 -10.30 11.85
CA ILE A 26 1.11 -8.93 12.16
C ILE A 26 0.78 -8.58 13.62
N ILE A 27 -0.42 -8.92 14.10
CA ILE A 27 -0.86 -8.74 15.49
C ILE A 27 0.00 -9.57 16.44
N ALA A 28 0.19 -10.87 16.15
CA ALA A 28 0.99 -11.78 16.97
C ALA A 28 2.45 -11.33 17.06
N GLY A 29 3.00 -10.75 15.98
CA GLY A 29 4.32 -10.13 15.96
C GLY A 29 4.41 -8.78 16.68
N SER A 30 3.28 -8.23 17.15
CA SER A 30 3.19 -6.88 17.74
C SER A 30 3.75 -5.78 16.81
N TYR A 31 3.59 -5.94 15.50
CA TYR A 31 4.09 -4.97 14.52
C TYR A 31 3.20 -3.74 14.44
N ARG A 32 3.80 -2.57 14.27
CA ARG A 32 3.03 -1.34 14.06
C ARG A 32 2.37 -1.36 12.69
N VAL A 33 1.08 -1.06 12.62
CA VAL A 33 0.34 -0.97 11.35
C VAL A 33 0.18 0.50 10.96
N PHE A 34 0.65 0.83 9.77
CA PHE A 34 0.32 2.07 9.08
C PHE A 34 -0.78 1.77 8.08
N VAL A 35 -1.93 2.43 8.26
CA VAL A 35 -3.11 2.23 7.41
C VAL A 35 -3.68 3.58 7.03
N GLY A 36 -4.19 3.65 5.80
CA GLY A 36 -4.88 4.84 5.33
C GLY A 36 -6.31 4.94 5.84
N ASP A 37 -6.92 6.09 5.56
CA ASP A 37 -8.32 6.41 5.82
C ASP A 37 -9.26 6.20 4.59
N ALA A 38 -8.87 5.44 3.55
CA ALA A 38 -9.76 5.26 2.40
C ALA A 38 -10.94 4.30 2.70
N ASN A 39 -11.98 4.35 1.85
CA ASN A 39 -12.97 3.27 1.82
C ASN A 39 -12.39 2.02 1.12
N GLY A 40 -13.05 0.88 1.29
CA GLY A 40 -12.60 -0.40 0.72
C GLY A 40 -11.61 -1.09 1.64
N ALA A 41 -10.45 -1.49 1.11
CA ALA A 41 -9.46 -2.27 1.85
C ALA A 41 -9.06 -1.60 3.17
N ASP A 42 -8.64 -0.32 3.14
CA ASP A 42 -8.24 0.45 4.31
C ASP A 42 -9.30 0.38 5.44
N LYS A 43 -10.56 0.72 5.13
CA LYS A 43 -11.67 0.64 6.09
C LYS A 43 -11.91 -0.80 6.59
N ALA A 44 -11.77 -1.81 5.72
CA ALA A 44 -11.93 -3.21 6.11
C ALA A 44 -10.81 -3.69 7.04
N ILE A 45 -9.57 -3.27 6.79
CA ILE A 45 -8.41 -3.50 7.65
C ILE A 45 -8.64 -2.81 9.01
N GLN A 46 -9.07 -1.55 9.02
CA GLN A 46 -9.43 -0.85 10.25
C GLN A 46 -10.54 -1.57 11.02
N SER A 47 -11.60 -2.04 10.36
CA SER A 47 -12.67 -2.80 11.04
C SER A 47 -12.09 -4.02 11.74
N PHE A 48 -11.29 -4.82 11.01
CA PHE A 48 -10.67 -6.02 11.54
C PHE A 48 -9.75 -5.74 12.73
N LEU A 49 -8.86 -4.76 12.63
CA LEU A 49 -7.93 -4.42 13.72
C LEU A 49 -8.66 -3.88 14.95
N SER A 50 -9.74 -3.12 14.75
CA SER A 50 -10.59 -2.62 15.84
C SER A 50 -11.34 -3.78 16.53
N GLU A 51 -11.89 -4.73 15.76
CA GLU A 51 -12.52 -5.96 16.29
C GLU A 51 -11.54 -6.80 17.13
N GLN A 52 -10.27 -6.88 16.70
CA GLN A 52 -9.19 -7.55 17.45
C GLN A 52 -8.66 -6.71 18.62
N LYS A 53 -9.18 -5.50 18.84
CA LYS A 53 -8.71 -4.54 19.87
C LYS A 53 -7.21 -4.27 19.75
N TYR A 54 -6.68 -4.25 18.53
CA TYR A 54 -5.26 -4.05 18.30
C TYR A 54 -4.88 -2.58 18.42
N GLU A 55 -3.91 -2.27 19.28
CA GLU A 55 -3.59 -0.87 19.64
C GLU A 55 -2.42 -0.28 18.83
N HIS A 56 -1.53 -1.10 18.27
CA HIS A 56 -0.35 -0.63 17.54
C HIS A 56 -0.68 -0.22 16.11
N VAL A 57 -1.63 0.70 15.95
CA VAL A 57 -2.08 1.22 14.65
C VAL A 57 -1.89 2.73 14.62
N VAL A 58 -1.49 3.27 13.47
CA VAL A 58 -1.48 4.69 13.17
C VAL A 58 -2.24 4.92 11.88
N VAL A 59 -3.23 5.80 11.91
CA VAL A 59 -4.05 6.14 10.74
C VAL A 59 -3.48 7.35 10.03
N PHE A 60 -3.06 7.16 8.78
CA PHE A 60 -2.48 8.21 7.95
C PHE A 60 -3.56 8.90 7.11
N CYS A 61 -3.54 10.23 7.15
CA CYS A 61 -4.53 11.08 6.51
C CYS A 61 -3.85 12.24 5.80
N SER A 62 -4.28 12.52 4.57
CA SER A 62 -3.84 13.71 3.86
C SER A 62 -4.66 14.91 4.34
N GLY A 63 -3.97 15.95 4.82
CA GLY A 63 -4.60 17.12 5.43
C GLY A 63 -5.15 16.86 6.84
N PRO A 64 -5.86 17.84 7.42
CA PRO A 64 -6.18 17.86 8.84
C PRO A 64 -7.30 16.90 9.26
N LYS A 65 -8.05 16.32 8.31
CA LYS A 65 -9.24 15.51 8.60
C LYS A 65 -9.17 14.15 7.91
N CYS A 66 -9.17 13.10 8.72
CA CYS A 66 -9.34 11.73 8.26
C CYS A 66 -10.79 11.46 7.80
N ARG A 67 -10.95 10.66 6.75
CA ARG A 67 -12.26 10.16 6.31
C ARG A 67 -12.81 9.07 7.22
N ASN A 68 -11.95 8.22 7.78
CA ASN A 68 -12.32 7.24 8.79
C ASN A 68 -11.14 6.90 9.71
N ASN A 69 -11.48 6.58 10.96
CA ASN A 69 -10.60 6.03 11.99
C ASN A 69 -11.48 5.18 12.92
N LEU A 70 -11.68 3.90 12.59
CA LEU A 70 -12.68 3.05 13.25
C LEU A 70 -12.27 2.54 14.63
N GLY A 71 -10.97 2.54 14.94
CA GLY A 71 -10.44 2.13 16.25
C GLY A 71 -10.02 3.29 17.15
N THR A 72 -10.28 4.54 16.73
CA THR A 72 -9.89 5.74 17.49
C THR A 72 -8.39 5.79 17.79
N TRP A 73 -7.57 5.32 16.85
CA TRP A 73 -6.12 5.27 16.98
C TRP A 73 -5.47 6.65 16.80
N PRO A 74 -4.20 6.81 17.19
CA PRO A 74 -3.41 7.97 16.82
C PRO A 74 -3.45 8.23 15.31
N MET A 75 -3.58 9.50 14.94
CA MET A 75 -3.60 9.95 13.56
C MET A 75 -2.26 10.59 13.20
N HIS A 76 -1.80 10.32 11.98
CA HIS A 76 -0.68 11.02 11.37
C HIS A 76 -1.21 11.84 10.18
N ASN A 77 -1.37 13.14 10.42
CA ASN A 77 -1.84 14.08 9.42
C ASN A 77 -0.66 14.57 8.59
N VAL A 78 -0.75 14.35 7.28
CA VAL A 78 0.27 14.76 6.32
C VAL A 78 -0.11 16.11 5.73
N ASP A 79 0.80 17.07 5.86
CA ASP A 79 0.64 18.38 5.24
C ASP A 79 0.68 18.25 3.72
N VAL A 80 -0.35 18.79 3.08
CA VAL A 80 -0.45 18.81 1.61
C VAL A 80 -0.40 20.25 1.14
N PRO A 81 0.46 20.59 0.16
CA PRO A 81 0.54 21.93 -0.39
C PRO A 81 -0.83 22.45 -0.86
N SER A 82 -1.05 23.75 -0.66
CA SER A 82 -2.28 24.43 -1.08
C SER A 82 -2.54 24.27 -2.58
N GLY A 83 -3.78 23.99 -2.95
CA GLY A 83 -4.19 23.83 -4.35
C GLY A 83 -4.10 22.40 -4.89
N ILE A 84 -3.47 21.47 -4.16
CA ILE A 84 -3.47 20.06 -4.53
C ILE A 84 -4.82 19.44 -4.16
N THR A 85 -5.50 18.85 -5.14
CA THR A 85 -6.81 18.22 -4.97
C THR A 85 -6.88 16.85 -5.64
N GLY A 86 -8.03 16.18 -5.50
CA GLY A 86 -8.30 14.92 -6.18
C GLY A 86 -7.35 13.80 -5.75
N ARG A 87 -6.87 13.01 -6.71
CA ARG A 87 -6.02 11.85 -6.41
C ARG A 87 -4.65 12.23 -5.86
N ALA A 88 -4.05 13.31 -6.37
CA ALA A 88 -2.72 13.75 -5.95
C ALA A 88 -2.68 14.09 -4.46
N PHE A 89 -3.76 14.68 -3.93
CA PHE A 89 -3.92 14.98 -2.52
C PHE A 89 -3.74 13.73 -1.65
N TYR A 90 -4.46 12.65 -1.97
CA TYR A 90 -4.42 11.41 -1.19
C TYR A 90 -3.14 10.60 -1.31
N THR A 91 -2.26 10.90 -2.28
CA THR A 91 -1.00 10.16 -2.41
C THR A 91 0.10 10.65 -1.48
N TYR A 92 -0.02 11.84 -0.89
CA TYR A 92 0.98 12.37 0.05
C TYR A 92 1.13 11.48 1.28
N LYS A 93 0.01 11.08 1.88
CA LYS A 93 0.00 10.15 3.01
C LYS A 93 0.53 8.77 2.63
N ASP A 94 0.30 8.32 1.39
CA ASP A 94 0.78 7.02 0.91
C ASP A 94 2.30 6.99 0.82
N VAL A 95 2.91 8.12 0.40
CA VAL A 95 4.37 8.31 0.38
C VAL A 95 4.94 8.25 1.80
N GLU A 96 4.34 8.96 2.76
CA GLU A 96 4.81 8.92 4.15
C GLU A 96 4.62 7.55 4.82
N MET A 97 3.52 6.84 4.52
CA MET A 97 3.35 5.46 4.99
C MET A 97 4.45 4.54 4.45
N ALA A 98 4.79 4.64 3.16
CA ALA A 98 5.86 3.88 2.56
C ALA A 98 7.25 4.27 3.09
N GLU A 99 7.45 5.54 3.44
CA GLU A 99 8.67 6.04 4.06
C GLU A 99 8.86 5.53 5.49
N GLY A 100 7.79 5.50 6.30
CA GLY A 100 7.86 5.05 7.68
C GLY A 100 7.90 3.53 7.85
N ALA A 101 7.30 2.75 6.94
CA ALA A 101 7.16 1.30 7.12
C ALA A 101 8.45 0.53 6.79
N ASP A 102 8.63 -0.66 7.35
CA ASP A 102 9.72 -1.57 6.98
C ASP A 102 9.36 -2.44 5.76
N TYR A 103 8.07 -2.76 5.62
CA TYR A 103 7.54 -3.48 4.46
C TYR A 103 6.05 -3.20 4.24
N GLY A 104 5.52 -3.62 3.08
CA GLY A 104 4.11 -3.46 2.74
C GLY A 104 3.31 -4.77 2.71
N LEU A 105 2.03 -4.69 3.05
CA LEU A 105 0.99 -5.69 2.75
C LEU A 105 -0.10 -5.02 1.91
N MET A 106 -0.22 -5.42 0.64
CA MET A 106 -1.05 -4.74 -0.35
C MET A 106 -2.18 -5.65 -0.84
N LEU A 107 -3.43 -5.26 -0.63
CA LEU A 107 -4.59 -6.00 -1.17
C LEU A 107 -4.95 -5.46 -2.55
N TRP A 108 -4.80 -6.27 -3.59
CA TRP A 108 -4.93 -5.80 -4.96
C TRP A 108 -5.94 -6.61 -5.79
N ASP A 109 -6.79 -5.89 -6.51
CA ASP A 109 -7.86 -6.43 -7.38
C ASP A 109 -7.42 -6.60 -8.84
N GLY A 110 -6.15 -6.35 -9.16
CA GLY A 110 -5.63 -6.34 -10.53
C GLY A 110 -5.95 -5.07 -11.33
N LYS A 111 -6.58 -4.06 -10.70
CA LYS A 111 -7.10 -2.87 -11.40
C LYS A 111 -6.69 -1.55 -10.74
N SER A 112 -6.53 -1.55 -9.42
CA SER A 112 -6.18 -0.34 -8.67
C SER A 112 -4.78 0.14 -9.01
N SER A 113 -4.71 1.27 -9.72
CA SER A 113 -3.46 2.00 -9.97
C SER A 113 -2.86 2.57 -8.68
N GLY A 114 -3.68 2.93 -7.69
CA GLY A 114 -3.19 3.43 -6.40
C GLY A 114 -2.40 2.37 -5.64
N THR A 115 -2.91 1.14 -5.61
CA THR A 115 -2.23 0.02 -4.94
C THR A 115 -0.89 -0.31 -5.58
N ILE A 116 -0.82 -0.31 -6.92
CA ILE A 116 0.46 -0.48 -7.64
C ILE A 116 1.41 0.68 -7.39
N LYS A 117 0.90 1.91 -7.27
CA LYS A 117 1.73 3.06 -6.92
C LYS A 117 2.36 2.90 -5.53
N ASN A 118 1.63 2.36 -4.56
CA ASN A 118 2.17 2.07 -3.23
C ASN A 118 3.24 0.97 -3.25
N VAL A 119 3.06 -0.07 -4.08
CA VAL A 119 4.09 -1.11 -4.30
C VAL A 119 5.37 -0.49 -4.90
N ILE A 120 5.23 0.38 -5.90
CA ILE A 120 6.35 1.08 -6.54
C ILE A 120 7.05 2.01 -5.56
N GLU A 121 6.30 2.74 -4.73
CA GLU A 121 6.87 3.64 -3.72
C GLU A 121 7.72 2.88 -2.68
N LEU A 122 7.26 1.70 -2.25
CA LEU A 122 8.06 0.81 -1.40
C LEU A 122 9.31 0.30 -2.12
N LEU A 123 9.20 -0.12 -3.38
CA LEU A 123 10.34 -0.59 -4.17
C LEU A 123 11.42 0.48 -4.38
N LYS A 124 11.03 1.72 -4.66
CA LYS A 124 11.94 2.87 -4.77
C LYS A 124 12.76 3.08 -3.50
N ARG A 125 12.23 2.64 -2.36
CA ARG A 125 12.82 2.75 -1.03
C ARG A 125 13.50 1.45 -0.60
N HIS A 126 13.70 0.51 -1.52
CA HIS A 126 14.28 -0.81 -1.28
C HIS A 126 13.51 -1.63 -0.23
N LYS A 127 12.20 -1.43 -0.12
CA LYS A 127 11.32 -2.13 0.81
C LYS A 127 10.47 -3.15 0.08
N LYS A 128 10.38 -4.35 0.66
CA LYS A 128 9.57 -5.43 0.12
C LYS A 128 8.08 -5.17 0.32
N SER A 129 7.25 -5.71 -0.57
CA SER A 129 5.81 -5.76 -0.39
C SER A 129 5.28 -7.16 -0.64
N LEU A 130 4.36 -7.60 0.20
CA LEU A 130 3.56 -8.80 -0.01
C LEU A 130 2.21 -8.38 -0.60
N VAL A 131 1.94 -8.76 -1.84
CA VAL A 131 0.73 -8.38 -2.57
C VAL A 131 -0.26 -9.54 -2.56
N TYR A 132 -1.42 -9.37 -1.93
CA TYR A 132 -2.54 -10.28 -2.09
C TYR A 132 -3.26 -9.99 -3.40
N PHE A 133 -3.11 -10.88 -4.38
CA PHE A 133 -3.77 -10.78 -5.67
C PHE A 133 -5.15 -11.45 -5.63
N SER A 134 -6.19 -10.65 -5.39
CA SER A 134 -7.56 -11.11 -5.17
C SER A 134 -8.14 -11.99 -6.29
N PRO A 135 -7.87 -11.76 -7.60
CA PRO A 135 -8.40 -12.61 -8.66
C PRO A 135 -7.94 -14.07 -8.58
N LYS A 136 -6.71 -14.32 -8.11
CA LYS A 136 -6.16 -15.69 -7.95
C LYS A 136 -6.09 -16.15 -6.49
N LYS A 137 -6.49 -15.30 -5.53
CA LYS A 137 -6.43 -15.58 -4.08
C LYS A 137 -5.06 -16.08 -3.63
N THR A 138 -4.02 -15.42 -4.11
CA THR A 138 -2.62 -15.78 -3.83
C THR A 138 -1.81 -14.58 -3.38
N PHE A 139 -0.74 -14.83 -2.65
CA PHE A 139 0.23 -13.81 -2.28
C PHE A 139 1.43 -13.84 -3.20
N ILE A 140 1.86 -12.66 -3.66
CA ILE A 140 3.01 -12.48 -4.53
C ILE A 140 3.96 -11.52 -3.80
N SER A 141 5.19 -11.96 -3.55
CA SER A 141 6.24 -11.10 -3.00
C SER A 141 6.81 -10.23 -4.11
N VAL A 142 6.94 -8.93 -3.85
CA VAL A 142 7.56 -7.98 -4.77
C VAL A 142 8.71 -7.30 -4.06
N THR A 143 9.92 -7.63 -4.51
CA THR A 143 11.20 -7.15 -3.96
C THR A 143 12.08 -6.47 -5.01
N SER A 144 11.78 -6.68 -6.29
CA SER A 144 12.50 -6.16 -7.44
C SER A 144 11.54 -5.74 -8.56
N LEU A 145 12.10 -5.12 -9.59
CA LEU A 145 11.38 -4.79 -10.81
C LEU A 145 10.85 -6.03 -11.53
N ASN A 146 11.59 -7.14 -11.53
CA ASN A 146 11.18 -8.36 -12.19
C ASN A 146 9.93 -8.98 -11.54
N GLU A 147 9.85 -8.98 -10.20
CA GLU A 147 8.62 -9.43 -9.53
C GLU A 147 7.45 -8.46 -9.73
N LEU A 148 7.71 -7.15 -9.83
CA LEU A 148 6.67 -6.17 -10.17
C LEU A 148 6.12 -6.42 -11.58
N GLU A 149 6.99 -6.67 -12.56
CA GLU A 149 6.58 -7.01 -13.93
C GLU A 149 5.80 -8.33 -13.96
N THR A 150 6.25 -9.33 -13.22
CA THR A 150 5.54 -10.61 -13.05
C THR A 150 4.16 -10.41 -12.43
N LEU A 151 4.05 -9.57 -11.40
CA LEU A 151 2.76 -9.20 -10.80
C LEU A 151 1.84 -8.55 -11.85
N LEU A 152 2.35 -7.60 -12.63
CA LEU A 152 1.58 -6.88 -13.65
C LEU A 152 1.19 -7.76 -14.85
N ALA A 153 1.96 -8.81 -15.17
CA ALA A 153 1.62 -9.78 -16.20
C ALA A 153 0.35 -10.60 -15.88
N ASN A 154 -0.12 -10.57 -14.62
CA ASN A 154 -1.38 -11.18 -14.22
C ASN A 154 -2.62 -10.31 -14.54
N CYS A 155 -2.44 -9.08 -15.00
CA CYS A 155 -3.53 -8.19 -15.38
C CYS A 155 -4.14 -8.54 -16.74
N SER A 156 -5.41 -8.18 -16.94
CA SER A 156 -5.94 -8.08 -18.31
C SER A 156 -5.22 -6.95 -19.07
N PRO A 157 -5.09 -7.05 -20.41
CA PRO A 157 -4.46 -6.01 -21.23
C PRO A 157 -5.02 -4.60 -20.96
N ASP A 158 -6.34 -4.45 -20.90
CA ASP A 158 -7.00 -3.17 -20.62
C ASP A 158 -6.63 -2.60 -19.24
N SER A 159 -6.59 -3.46 -18.21
CA SER A 159 -6.25 -3.03 -16.85
C SER A 159 -4.79 -2.60 -16.79
N LEU A 160 -3.91 -3.33 -17.46
CA LEU A 160 -2.49 -3.03 -17.56
C LEU A 160 -2.25 -1.68 -18.24
N ASP A 161 -2.93 -1.39 -19.34
CA ASP A 161 -2.82 -0.11 -20.05
C ASP A 161 -3.29 1.07 -19.21
N VAL A 162 -4.41 0.91 -18.49
CA VAL A 162 -4.90 1.92 -17.56
C VAL A 162 -3.89 2.16 -16.43
N ILE A 163 -3.29 1.11 -15.88
CA ILE A 163 -2.27 1.21 -14.84
C ILE A 163 -1.03 1.92 -15.39
N LYS A 164 -0.50 1.48 -16.53
CA LYS A 164 0.67 2.08 -17.19
C LYS A 164 0.50 3.58 -17.37
N LYS A 165 -0.64 4.02 -17.92
CA LYS A 165 -0.97 5.43 -18.14
C LYS A 165 -1.09 6.22 -16.83
N LYS A 166 -1.84 5.71 -15.85
CA LYS A 166 -2.12 6.45 -14.59
C LYS A 166 -0.94 6.50 -13.63
N VAL A 167 -0.07 5.50 -13.65
CA VAL A 167 1.12 5.42 -12.79
C VAL A 167 2.31 6.10 -13.45
N GLY A 168 2.31 6.27 -14.78
CA GLY A 168 3.51 6.66 -15.52
C GLY A 168 4.57 5.56 -15.43
N LEU A 169 4.16 4.29 -15.56
CA LEU A 169 4.97 3.14 -15.17
C LEU A 169 6.38 3.15 -15.78
N LYS A 170 6.51 3.54 -17.06
CA LYS A 170 7.82 3.62 -17.73
C LYS A 170 8.81 4.55 -17.02
N SER A 171 8.37 5.74 -16.57
CA SER A 171 9.27 6.66 -15.87
C SER A 171 9.64 6.13 -14.49
N GLN A 172 8.69 5.51 -13.78
CA GLN A 172 8.93 4.91 -12.48
C GLN A 172 9.92 3.74 -12.53
N LEU A 173 9.80 2.88 -13.55
CA LEU A 173 10.73 1.75 -13.74
C LEU A 173 12.16 2.24 -14.03
N ASN A 174 12.30 3.27 -14.86
CA ASN A 174 13.60 3.87 -15.15
C ASN A 174 14.27 4.45 -13.89
N GLU A 175 13.49 5.12 -13.04
CA GLU A 175 13.97 5.70 -11.78
C GLU A 175 14.48 4.61 -10.82
N ILE A 176 13.75 3.50 -10.68
CA ILE A 176 14.17 2.36 -9.84
C ILE A 176 15.41 1.67 -10.41
N ALA A 177 15.53 1.55 -11.74
CA ALA A 177 16.70 0.96 -12.37
C ALA A 177 17.96 1.80 -12.14
N GLN A 178 17.84 3.13 -12.20
CA GLN A 178 18.94 4.07 -11.95
C GLN A 178 19.38 4.10 -10.48
N SER A 179 18.45 4.03 -9.53
CA SER A 179 18.78 3.95 -8.10
C SER A 179 19.49 2.64 -7.74
N SER A 180 19.12 1.54 -8.40
CA SER A 180 19.76 0.23 -8.20
C SER A 180 21.20 0.18 -8.75
N GLN A 181 21.49 0.88 -9.86
CA GLN A 181 22.85 0.98 -10.42
C GLN A 181 23.77 1.91 -9.64
N SER A 182 23.23 2.99 -9.05
CA SER A 182 24.03 3.92 -8.24
C SER A 182 24.41 3.36 -6.87
N ALA A 183 23.57 2.47 -6.30
CA ALA A 183 23.89 1.74 -5.06
C ALA A 183 25.01 0.69 -5.20
N LEU A 184 25.36 0.28 -6.43
CA LEU A 184 26.43 -0.68 -6.73
C LEU A 184 27.78 -0.03 -7.07
N ASN A 185 27.84 1.30 -7.16
CA ASN A 185 29.04 2.07 -7.54
C ASN A 185 29.71 2.78 -6.34
N PHE A 186 29.47 2.32 -5.12
CA PHE A 186 30.17 2.75 -3.90
C PHE A 186 30.93 1.61 -3.26
#